data_AF-A0AAU1GZG5-F1
#
_entry.id   AF-A0AAU1GZG5-F1
#
_cell.length_a   1.000
_cell.length_b   1.000
_cell.length_c   1.000
_cell.angle_alpha   90.00
_cell.angle_beta   90.00
_cell.angle_gamma   90.00
#
_symmetry.space_group_name_H-M   'P 1'
#
loop_
_entity.id
_entity.type
_entity.pdbx_description
1 polymer ?
#
loop_
_entity_poly.entity_id
_entity_poly.type
_entity_poly.pdbx_seq_one_letter_code
_entity_poly.pdbx_strand_id
1 'polypeptide(L)'
;MSEPTPGVAAAVEGELRLMDPMVRASTELLVQVLHPDFHEVDTTGRHWDRAMVITSLISDEAPRPGQLTASRMRGVQLADELVHVTFDTEAKGKRAHRSSLWRLTEAGWLLYYHQATPFVTAADADE
;
A
#
# COMPACT_ATOMS: atom_id res chain seq x y z
N MET A 1 -9.31 -6.75 -22.78
CA MET A 1 -8.71 -5.90 -21.73
C MET A 1 -7.29 -5.63 -22.19
N SER A 2 -6.92 -4.37 -22.41
CA SER A 2 -5.53 -4.05 -22.76
C SER A 2 -4.61 -4.44 -21.61
N GLU A 3 -3.43 -4.97 -21.91
CA GLU A 3 -2.44 -5.28 -20.89
C GLU A 3 -2.07 -4.01 -20.11
N PRO A 4 -1.86 -4.11 -18.79
CA PRO A 4 -1.41 -2.98 -18.00
C PRO A 4 -0.05 -2.50 -18.50
N THR A 5 0.20 -1.19 -18.43
CA THR A 5 1.53 -0.66 -18.78
C THR A 5 2.59 -1.25 -17.83
N PRO A 6 3.87 -1.35 -18.25
CA PRO A 6 4.92 -1.86 -17.39
C PRO A 6 5.02 -1.14 -16.04
N GLY A 7 4.78 0.17 -16.02
CA GLY A 7 4.73 0.95 -14.78
C GLY A 7 3.57 0.55 -13.86
N VAL A 8 2.39 0.32 -14.42
CA VAL A 8 1.23 -0.18 -13.65
C VAL A 8 1.50 -1.57 -13.09
N ALA A 9 2.09 -2.47 -13.88
CA ALA A 9 2.43 -3.81 -13.42
C ALA A 9 3.44 -3.76 -12.24
N ALA A 10 4.49 -2.94 -12.36
CA ALA A 10 5.50 -2.77 -11.31
C ALA A 10 4.92 -2.16 -10.03
N ALA A 11 4.06 -1.15 -10.15
CA ALA A 11 3.39 -0.55 -8.99
C ALA A 11 2.47 -1.56 -8.26
N VAL A 12 1.69 -2.35 -9.01
CA VAL A 12 0.84 -3.39 -8.44
C VAL A 12 1.66 -4.50 -7.77
N GLU A 13 2.76 -4.93 -8.38
CA GLU A 13 3.69 -5.89 -7.76
C GLU A 13 4.27 -5.33 -6.46
N GLY A 14 4.65 -4.04 -6.46
CA GLY A 14 5.14 -3.35 -5.27
C GLY A 14 4.11 -3.31 -4.12
N GLU A 15 2.84 -3.06 -4.42
CA GLU A 15 1.75 -3.13 -3.44
C GLU A 15 1.63 -4.52 -2.82
N LEU A 16 1.61 -5.56 -3.67
CA LEU A 16 1.52 -6.95 -3.21
C LEU A 16 2.73 -7.35 -2.39
N ARG A 17 3.93 -6.89 -2.78
CA ARG A 17 5.17 -7.10 -2.02
C ARG A 17 5.09 -6.46 -0.64
N LEU A 18 4.45 -5.30 -0.51
CA LEU A 18 4.19 -4.65 0.79
C LEU A 18 3.12 -5.35 1.63
N MET A 19 2.48 -6.40 1.14
CA MET A 19 1.62 -7.29 1.94
C MET A 19 2.37 -8.50 2.50
N ASP A 20 3.58 -8.79 1.99
CA ASP A 20 4.40 -9.90 2.44
C ASP A 20 4.95 -9.64 3.86
N PRO A 21 4.68 -10.53 4.85
CA PRO A 21 5.22 -10.41 6.19
C PRO A 21 6.75 -10.30 6.23
N MET A 22 7.46 -10.99 5.34
CA MET A 22 8.92 -10.98 5.27
C MET A 22 9.46 -9.62 4.84
N VAL A 23 8.75 -8.95 3.92
CA VAL A 23 9.10 -7.60 3.49
C VAL A 23 8.83 -6.62 4.62
N ARG A 24 7.68 -6.73 5.29
CA ARG A 24 7.32 -5.86 6.43
C ARG A 24 8.26 -5.99 7.61
N ALA A 25 8.88 -7.16 7.79
CA ALA A 25 9.82 -7.42 8.87
C ALA A 25 11.28 -7.03 8.55
N SER A 26 11.58 -6.50 7.35
CA SER A 26 12.93 -6.12 6.95
C SER A 26 13.02 -4.65 6.60
N THR A 27 13.79 -3.92 7.40
CA THR A 27 14.16 -2.53 7.12
C THR A 27 14.79 -2.41 5.73
N GLU A 28 15.70 -3.32 5.38
CA GLU A 28 16.42 -3.31 4.11
C GLU A 28 15.49 -3.45 2.90
N LEU A 29 14.43 -4.26 3.01
CA LEU A 29 13.45 -4.41 1.94
C LEU A 29 12.47 -3.23 1.91
N LEU A 30 12.06 -2.71 3.07
CA LEU A 30 11.19 -1.54 3.15
C LEU A 30 11.84 -0.29 2.56
N VAL A 31 13.13 -0.06 2.82
CA VAL A 31 13.84 1.10 2.27
C VAL A 31 13.97 1.07 0.75
N GLN A 32 13.90 -0.12 0.13
CA GLN A 32 13.97 -0.31 -1.32
C GLN A 32 12.63 -0.12 -2.03
N VAL A 33 11.50 -0.09 -1.30
CA VAL A 33 10.17 0.07 -1.88
C VAL A 33 9.51 1.39 -1.48
N LEU A 34 9.84 1.93 -0.30
CA LEU A 34 9.34 3.23 0.16
C LEU A 34 10.23 4.36 -0.35
N HIS A 35 9.63 5.28 -1.10
CA HIS A 35 10.28 6.50 -1.56
C HIS A 35 10.85 7.28 -0.36
N PRO A 36 12.01 7.96 -0.46
CA PRO A 36 12.58 8.74 0.65
C PRO A 36 11.59 9.73 1.30
N ASP A 37 10.80 10.41 0.46
CA ASP A 37 9.74 11.34 0.87
C ASP A 37 8.36 10.68 1.09
N PHE A 38 8.33 9.40 1.45
CA PHE A 38 7.08 8.66 1.60
C PHE A 38 6.23 9.18 2.77
N HIS A 39 4.92 9.28 2.52
CA HIS A 39 3.91 9.59 3.53
C HIS A 39 2.70 8.67 3.44
N GLU A 40 2.13 8.34 4.60
CA GLU A 40 0.90 7.56 4.72
C GLU A 40 -0.15 8.25 5.59
N VAL A 41 -1.42 8.07 5.22
CA VAL A 41 -2.58 8.31 6.09
C VAL A 41 -3.26 6.97 6.38
N ASP A 42 -3.22 6.53 7.64
CA ASP A 42 -3.80 5.26 8.03
C ASP A 42 -5.34 5.33 8.15
N THR A 43 -5.97 4.20 8.46
CA THR A 43 -7.43 4.10 8.60
C THR A 43 -8.02 4.95 9.73
N THR A 44 -7.19 5.48 10.63
CA THR A 44 -7.60 6.38 11.72
C THR A 44 -7.42 7.86 11.34
N GLY A 45 -6.86 8.14 10.16
CA GLY A 45 -6.52 9.49 9.71
C GLY A 45 -5.18 10.00 10.25
N ARG A 46 -4.38 9.15 10.91
CA ARG A 46 -3.07 9.55 11.40
C ARG A 46 -2.08 9.61 10.23
N HIS A 47 -1.27 10.67 10.21
CA HIS A 47 -0.18 10.82 9.27
C HIS A 47 1.07 10.11 9.78
N TRP A 48 1.74 9.42 8.86
CA TRP A 48 2.99 8.71 9.08
C TRP A 48 4.00 9.13 8.02
N ASP A 49 5.25 9.35 8.44
CA ASP A 49 6.37 9.43 7.53
C ASP A 49 7.04 8.06 7.37
N ARG A 50 7.96 7.97 6.42
CA ARG A 50 8.75 6.78 6.13
C ARG A 50 9.43 6.17 7.37
N ALA A 51 10.05 6.99 8.22
CA ALA A 51 10.77 6.49 9.38
C ALA A 51 9.80 5.90 10.41
N MET A 52 8.68 6.59 10.68
CA MET A 52 7.64 6.12 11.57
C MET A 52 7.02 4.80 11.10
N VAL A 53 6.74 4.66 9.79
CA VAL A 53 6.21 3.41 9.23
C VAL A 53 7.21 2.27 9.37
N ILE A 54 8.48 2.47 9.00
CA ILE A 54 9.52 1.43 9.13
C ILE A 54 9.64 0.99 10.60
N THR A 55 9.79 1.94 11.54
CA THR A 55 9.87 1.63 12.97
C THR A 55 8.64 0.89 13.47
N SER A 56 7.45 1.27 13.02
CA SER A 56 6.21 0.60 13.43
C SER A 56 6.07 -0.82 12.88
N LEU A 57 6.57 -1.09 11.68
CA LEU A 57 6.45 -2.39 11.03
C LEU A 57 7.46 -3.42 11.57
N ILE A 58 8.65 -2.97 11.98
CA ILE A 58 9.70 -3.84 12.53
C ILE A 58 9.59 -4.08 14.04
N SER A 59 8.68 -3.37 14.73
CA SER A 59 8.45 -3.56 16.16
C SER A 59 7.93 -4.97 16.45
N ASP A 60 8.34 -5.57 17.56
CA ASP A 60 7.83 -6.87 18.02
C ASP A 60 6.31 -6.84 18.30
N GLU A 61 5.75 -5.65 18.51
CA GLU A 61 4.32 -5.39 18.69
C GLU A 61 3.59 -5.08 17.37
N ALA A 62 4.31 -5.06 16.25
CA ALA A 62 3.71 -4.81 14.95
C ALA A 62 2.55 -5.80 14.74
N PRO A 63 1.38 -5.32 14.30
CA PRO A 63 0.30 -6.22 13.93
C PRO A 63 0.85 -7.19 12.89
N ARG A 64 0.99 -8.47 13.29
CA ARG A 64 1.34 -9.50 12.32
C ARG A 64 0.30 -9.38 11.22
N PRO A 65 0.69 -9.21 9.96
CA PRO A 65 -0.28 -9.24 8.88
C PRO A 65 -1.07 -10.53 9.07
N GLY A 66 -2.37 -10.38 9.34
CA GLY A 66 -3.28 -11.51 9.22
C GLY A 66 -3.31 -11.91 7.74
N GLN A 67 -4.34 -12.65 7.35
CA GLN A 67 -4.65 -12.79 5.93
C GLN A 67 -5.21 -11.46 5.42
N LEU A 68 -4.35 -10.44 5.28
CA LEU A 68 -4.68 -9.20 4.59
C LEU A 68 -4.90 -9.58 3.14
N THR A 69 -6.13 -9.48 2.66
CA THR A 69 -6.44 -9.75 1.26
C THR A 69 -6.57 -8.42 0.53
N ALA A 70 -6.14 -8.41 -0.74
CA ALA A 70 -6.35 -7.30 -1.65
C ALA A 70 -7.32 -7.74 -2.75
N SER A 71 -8.23 -6.86 -3.13
CA SER A 71 -9.18 -7.09 -4.21
C SER A 71 -9.42 -5.80 -4.99
N ARG A 72 -10.08 -5.92 -6.15
CA ARG A 72 -10.41 -4.78 -7.03
C ARG A 72 -9.19 -3.91 -7.39
N MET A 73 -8.02 -4.53 -7.48
CA MET A 73 -6.78 -3.84 -7.83
C MET A 73 -6.90 -3.19 -9.21
N ARG A 74 -6.64 -1.88 -9.26
CA ARG A 74 -6.68 -1.09 -10.48
C ARG A 74 -5.55 -0.08 -10.47
N GLY A 75 -4.72 -0.10 -11.50
CA GLY A 75 -3.68 0.90 -11.71
C GLY A 75 -4.00 1.80 -12.90
N VAL A 76 -3.58 3.06 -12.81
CA VAL A 76 -3.63 4.06 -13.87
C VAL A 76 -2.29 4.78 -13.91
N GLN A 77 -1.65 4.80 -15.07
CA GLN A 77 -0.48 5.63 -15.28
C GLN A 77 -0.94 7.08 -15.53
N LEU A 78 -0.62 7.98 -14.60
CA LEU A 78 -1.00 9.39 -14.65
C LEU A 78 0.01 10.22 -15.44
N ALA A 79 1.28 9.81 -15.42
CA ALA A 79 2.39 10.36 -16.20
C ALA A 79 3.45 9.27 -16.45
N ASP A 80 4.46 9.56 -17.27
CA ASP A 80 5.54 8.60 -17.58
C ASP A 80 6.19 8.02 -16.31
N GLU A 81 6.33 8.84 -15.27
CA GLU A 81 6.99 8.51 -14.02
C GLU A 81 6.04 8.43 -12.82
N LEU A 82 4.72 8.41 -13.04
CA LEU A 82 3.72 8.42 -11.96
C LEU A 82 2.57 7.45 -12.24
N VAL A 83 2.35 6.53 -11.30
CA VAL A 83 1.25 5.57 -11.33
C VAL A 83 0.39 5.75 -10.08
N HIS A 84 -0.92 5.70 -10.25
CA HIS A 84 -1.89 5.62 -9.18
C HIS A 84 -2.47 4.21 -9.13
N VAL A 85 -2.46 3.59 -7.95
CA VAL A 85 -3.10 2.29 -7.71
C VAL A 85 -4.21 2.46 -6.68
N THR A 86 -5.36 1.87 -6.97
CA THR A 86 -6.50 1.79 -6.05
C THR A 86 -6.91 0.33 -5.89
N PHE A 87 -7.24 -0.06 -4.66
CA PHE A 87 -7.65 -1.42 -4.34
C PHE A 87 -8.41 -1.44 -3.01
N ASP A 88 -9.08 -2.55 -2.71
CA ASP A 88 -9.68 -2.76 -1.41
C ASP A 88 -8.85 -3.75 -0.61
N THR A 89 -8.71 -3.48 0.69
CA THR A 89 -8.13 -4.43 1.64
C THR A 89 -9.14 -4.90 2.65
N GLU A 90 -9.03 -6.16 3.06
CA GLU A 90 -9.78 -6.73 4.18
C GLU A 90 -8.84 -7.44 5.15
N ALA A 91 -9.02 -7.21 6.45
CA ALA A 91 -8.39 -8.00 7.51
C ALA A 91 -9.35 -8.13 8.70
N LYS A 92 -9.72 -9.37 9.04
CA LYS A 92 -10.62 -9.68 10.18
C LYS A 92 -11.93 -8.87 10.12
N GLY A 93 -12.56 -8.81 8.94
CA GLY A 93 -13.79 -8.03 8.70
C GLY A 93 -13.60 -6.51 8.57
N LYS A 94 -12.42 -5.97 8.92
CA LYS A 94 -12.12 -4.55 8.72
C LYS A 94 -11.73 -4.30 7.28
N ARG A 95 -12.42 -3.38 6.61
CA ARG A 95 -12.20 -3.05 5.21
C ARG A 95 -11.75 -1.62 5.03
N ALA A 96 -10.92 -1.39 4.02
CA ALA A 96 -10.47 -0.06 3.64
C ALA A 96 -10.26 0.04 2.13
N HIS A 97 -10.69 1.16 1.55
CA HIS A 97 -10.27 1.60 0.24
C HIS A 97 -8.83 2.09 0.35
N ARG A 98 -7.94 1.54 -0.46
CA ARG A 98 -6.55 1.93 -0.56
C ARG A 98 -6.33 2.76 -1.81
N SER A 99 -5.48 3.77 -1.68
CA SER A 99 -5.04 4.63 -2.76
C SER A 99 -3.56 4.88 -2.58
N SER A 100 -2.78 4.68 -3.64
CA SER A 100 -1.33 4.85 -3.59
C SER A 100 -0.75 5.48 -4.84
N LEU A 101 0.29 6.28 -4.64
CA LEU A 101 1.07 6.88 -5.72
C LEU A 101 2.45 6.25 -5.74
N TRP A 102 2.82 5.75 -6.91
CA TRP A 102 4.13 5.17 -7.18
C TRP A 102 4.88 6.09 -8.13
N ARG A 103 6.13 6.42 -7.78
CA ARG A 103 7.00 7.27 -8.59
C ARG A 103 8.16 6.46 -9.13
N LEU A 104 8.47 6.64 -10.42
CA LEU A 104 9.68 6.10 -11.01
C LEU A 104 10.88 6.92 -10.54
N THR A 105 11.93 6.21 -10.13
CA THR A 105 13.22 6.76 -9.69
C THR A 105 14.35 6.01 -10.40
N GLU A 106 15.59 6.45 -10.19
CA GLU A 106 16.77 5.70 -10.66
C GLU A 106 16.83 4.27 -10.09
N ALA A 107 16.23 4.03 -8.92
CA ALA A 107 16.14 2.72 -8.28
C ALA A 107 14.91 1.90 -8.72
N GLY A 108 14.06 2.45 -9.60
CA GLY A 108 12.79 1.85 -10.02
C GLY A 108 11.57 2.52 -9.38
N TRP A 109 10.42 1.84 -9.44
CA TRP A 109 9.15 2.34 -8.92
C TRP A 109 9.11 2.23 -7.39
N LEU A 110 8.94 3.36 -6.72
CA LEU A 110 8.84 3.45 -5.27
C LEU A 110 7.49 4.03 -4.84
N LEU A 111 6.95 3.52 -3.75
CA LEU A 111 5.73 4.01 -3.12
C LEU A 111 6.01 5.40 -2.53
N TYR A 112 5.39 6.42 -3.09
CA TYR A 112 5.52 7.82 -2.69
C TYR A 112 4.43 8.24 -1.70
N TYR A 113 3.21 7.74 -1.87
CA TYR A 113 2.11 8.08 -0.98
C TYR A 113 1.16 6.90 -0.83
N HIS A 114 0.59 6.72 0.36
CA HIS A 114 -0.44 5.72 0.63
C HIS A 114 -1.55 6.28 1.53
N GLN A 115 -2.80 5.95 1.24
CA GLN A 115 -3.93 6.30 2.09
C GLN A 115 -4.89 5.12 2.21
N ALA A 116 -5.44 4.96 3.42
CA ALA A 116 -6.47 3.98 3.72
C ALA A 116 -7.74 4.68 4.24
N THR A 117 -8.86 4.49 3.54
CA THR A 117 -10.16 5.02 3.97
C THR A 117 -11.04 3.85 4.42
N PRO A 118 -11.37 3.72 5.72
CA PRO A 118 -12.20 2.62 6.19
C PRO A 118 -13.62 2.71 5.61
N PHE A 119 -14.24 1.57 5.34
CA PHE A 119 -15.64 1.51 4.89
C PHE A 119 -16.35 0.27 5.44
N VAL A 120 -17.68 0.36 5.50
CA VAL A 120 -18.60 -0.73 5.82
C VAL A 120 -19.47 -1.01 4.61
N THR A 121 -19.90 -2.25 4.42
CA THR A 121 -20.96 -2.55 3.44
C THR A 121 -22.33 -2.39 4.06
N ALA A 122 -23.35 -2.18 3.23
CA ALA A 122 -24.74 -2.08 3.69
C ALA A 122 -25.18 -3.28 4.56
N ALA A 123 -24.64 -4.48 4.28
CA ALA A 123 -24.90 -5.68 5.08
C ALA A 123 -24.39 -5.61 6.54
N ASP A 124 -23.41 -4.73 6.82
CA ASP A 124 -22.83 -4.54 8.16
C ASP A 124 -23.48 -3.36 8.90
N ALA A 125 -24.34 -2.58 8.23
CA ALA A 125 -24.98 -1.39 8.81
C ALA A 125 -26.34 -1.71 9.46
N ASP A 126 -26.87 -2.90 9.20
CA ASP A 126 -28.16 -3.40 9.69
C ASP A 126 -28.02 -4.35 10.90
N GLU A 127 -26.81 -4.50 11.46
CA GLU A 127 -26.50 -5.31 12.67
C GLU A 127 -26.06 -4.39 13.82
#